data_AF-V9VVD4-F1
#
_entry.id   AF-V9VVD4-F1
#
_cell.length_a   1.000
_cell.length_b   1.000
_cell.length_c   1.000
_cell.angle_alpha   90.00
_cell.angle_beta   90.00
_cell.angle_gamma   90.00
#
_symmetry.space_group_name_H-M   'P 1'
#
loop_
_entity.id
_entity.type
_entity.pdbx_description
1 polymer ?
#
loop_
_entity_poly.entity_id
_entity_poly.type
_entity_poly.pdbx_seq_one_letter_code
_entity_poly.pdbx_strand_id
1 'polypeptide(L)' 'MLNNIGLPGILLIAVVVLVLFGRGKISSLMGEVGKGITSFKKGISEGTKELEDDAAADAKDVTPEAEAAAEKDKV' A
#
# COMPACT_ATOMS: atom_id res chain seq x y z
N MET A 1 -16.02 -36.41 -7.44
CA MET A 1 -15.71 -36.73 -6.03
C MET A 1 -14.48 -35.97 -5.47
N LEU A 2 -13.70 -35.23 -6.28
CA LEU A 2 -12.53 -34.45 -5.83
C LEU A 2 -12.83 -33.00 -5.40
N ASN A 3 -14.06 -32.51 -5.58
CA ASN A 3 -14.44 -31.12 -5.31
C ASN A 3 -14.47 -30.75 -3.80
N ASN A 4 -14.29 -31.74 -2.92
CA ASN A 4 -14.25 -31.56 -1.47
C ASN A 4 -12.83 -31.49 -0.89
N ILE A 5 -11.77 -31.46 -1.71
CA ILE A 5 -10.38 -31.43 -1.21
C ILE A 5 -9.80 -30.02 -1.12
N GLY A 6 -10.31 -29.04 -1.88
CA GLY A 6 -9.79 -27.68 -1.87
C GLY A 6 -9.92 -26.99 -0.50
N LEU A 7 -11.12 -26.46 -0.21
CA LEU A 7 -11.38 -25.75 1.05
C LEU A 7 -11.28 -26.67 2.29
N PRO A 8 -11.87 -27.89 2.29
CA PRO A 8 -11.83 -28.77 3.46
C PRO A 8 -10.44 -29.35 3.74
N GLY A 9 -9.64 -29.61 2.71
CA GLY A 9 -8.26 -30.11 2.87
C GLY A 9 -7.33 -29.08 3.48
N ILE A 10 -7.43 -27.81 3.05
CA ILE A 10 -6.66 -26.70 3.65
C ILE A 10 -7.01 -26.54 5.13
N LEU A 11 -8.30 -26.66 5.48
CA LEU A 11 -8.77 -26.60 6.87
C LEU A 11 -8.17 -27.72 7.73
N LEU A 12 -8.12 -28.96 7.21
CA LEU A 12 -7.52 -30.08 7.91
C LEU A 12 -6.02 -29.87 8.16
N ILE A 13 -5.29 -29.39 7.14
CA ILE A 13 -3.87 -29.06 7.27
C ILE A 13 -3.68 -27.95 8.32
N ALA A 14 -4.49 -26.90 8.30
CA ALA A 14 -4.43 -25.81 9.26
C ALA A 14 -4.64 -26.31 10.71
N VAL A 15 -5.57 -27.23 10.94
CA VAL A 15 -5.79 -27.85 12.26
C VAL A 15 -4.59 -28.68 12.70
N VAL A 16 -4.01 -29.50 11.82
CA VAL A 16 -2.81 -30.30 12.13
C VAL A 16 -1.63 -29.40 12.51
N VAL A 17 -1.38 -28.35 11.74
CA VAL A 17 -0.33 -27.36 12.03
C VAL A 17 -0.61 -26.65 13.36
N LEU A 18 -1.86 -26.26 13.63
CA LEU A 18 -2.25 -25.63 14.89
C LEU A 18 -2.01 -26.54 16.10
N VAL A 19 -2.21 -27.85 15.97
CA VAL A 19 -1.95 -28.83 17.05
C VAL A 19 -0.45 -29.00 17.28
N LEU A 20 0.35 -29.12 16.22
CA LEU A 20 1.81 -29.32 16.32
C LEU A 20 2.54 -28.08 16.86
N PHE A 21 2.14 -26.89 16.39
CA PHE A 21 2.80 -25.64 16.76
C PHE A 21 2.11 -24.93 17.92
N GLY A 22 0.84 -25.25 18.20
CA GLY A 22 0.05 -24.61 19.24
C GLY A 22 -0.37 -23.17 18.90
N ARG A 23 -1.52 -22.75 19.43
CA ARG A 23 -2.06 -21.38 19.24
C ARG A 23 -1.12 -20.26 19.70
N GLY A 24 -0.33 -20.50 20.75
CA GLY A 24 0.56 -19.49 21.33
C GLY A 24 1.74 -19.12 20.43
N LYS A 25 2.43 -20.10 19.86
CA LYS A 25 3.60 -19.85 18.99
C LYS A 25 3.20 -19.19 17.67
N ILE A 26 2.11 -19.66 17.05
CA ILE A 26 1.60 -19.08 15.80
C ILE A 26 1.13 -17.63 16.02
N SER A 27 0.43 -17.33 17.12
CA SER A 27 -0.03 -15.96 17.40
C SER A 27 1.12 -14.99 17.65
N SER A 28 2.18 -15.43 18.34
CA SER A 28 3.37 -14.59 18.56
C SER A 28 4.07 -14.27 17.24
N LEU A 29 4.31 -15.30 16.41
CA LEU A 29 4.95 -15.16 15.10
C LEU A 29 4.13 -14.27 14.15
N MET A 30 2.81 -14.45 14.10
CA MET A 30 1.94 -13.61 13.29
C MET A 30 1.91 -12.16 13.78
N GLY A 31 2.06 -11.92 15.09
CA GLY A 31 2.19 -10.57 15.64
C GLY A 31 3.47 -9.88 15.21
N GLU A 32 4.61 -10.58 15.22
CA GLU A 32 5.92 -10.05 14.80
C GLU A 32 5.96 -9.81 13.28
N VAL A 33 5.48 -10.77 12.49
CA VAL A 33 5.37 -10.64 11.02
C VAL A 33 4.39 -9.52 10.65
N GLY A 34 3.25 -9.42 11.33
CA GLY A 34 2.25 -8.39 11.09
C GLY A 34 2.77 -6.96 11.33
N LYS A 35 3.58 -6.77 12.38
CA LYS A 35 4.29 -5.49 12.62
C LYS A 35 5.26 -5.17 11.49
N GLY A 36 6.04 -6.15 11.02
CA GLY A 36 6.95 -5.98 9.88
C GLY A 36 6.25 -5.56 8.60
N ILE A 37 5.15 -6.24 8.25
CA ILE A 37 4.32 -5.90 7.08
C ILE A 37 3.71 -4.51 7.22
N THR A 38 3.24 -4.15 8.43
CA THR A 38 2.64 -2.83 8.68
C THR A 38 3.65 -1.70 8.52
N SER A 39 4.86 -1.83 9.09
CA SER A 39 5.93 -0.85 8.93
C SER A 39 6.41 -0.76 7.48
N PHE A 40 6.49 -1.88 6.78
CA PHE A 40 6.83 -1.90 5.35
C PHE A 40 5.78 -1.18 4.50
N LYS A 41 4.49 -1.45 4.74
CA LYS A 41 3.39 -0.76 4.06
C LYS A 41 3.40 0.74 4.36
N LYS A 42 3.63 1.11 5.63
CA LYS A 42 3.73 2.51 6.05
C LYS A 42 4.90 3.22 5.34
N GLY A 43 6.08 2.62 5.31
CA GLY A 43 7.25 3.18 4.62
C GLY A 43 7.03 3.36 3.11
N ILE A 44 6.35 2.44 2.44
CA ILE A 44 5.99 2.60 1.01
C ILE A 44 5.01 3.75 0.82
N SER A 45 3.98 3.84 1.67
CA SER A 45 2.98 4.92 1.58
C SER A 45 3.58 6.29 1.89
N GLU A 46 4.46 6.39 2.88
CA GLU A 46 5.20 7.62 3.20
C GLU A 46 6.14 8.02 2.06
N GLY A 47 6.93 7.08 1.52
CA GLY A 47 7.80 7.36 0.38
C GLY A 47 7.04 7.77 -0.88
N THR A 48 5.87 7.17 -1.15
CA THR A 48 5.01 7.59 -2.27
C THR A 48 4.47 9.01 -2.06
N LYS A 49 4.08 9.32 -0.82
CA LYS A 49 3.55 10.64 -0.48
C LYS A 49 4.62 11.73 -0.48
N GLU A 50 5.83 11.45 -0.01
CA GLU A 50 6.98 12.37 -0.15
C GLU A 50 7.30 12.65 -1.62
N LEU A 51 7.23 11.64 -2.50
CA LEU A 51 7.44 11.84 -3.94
C LEU A 51 6.33 12.70 -4.58
N GLU A 52 5.09 12.59 -4.12
CA GLU A 52 3.99 13.45 -4.58
C GLU A 52 4.05 14.88 -4.00
N ASP A 53 4.42 15.03 -2.73
CA ASP A 53 4.57 16.34 -2.07
C ASP A 53 5.81 17.11 -2.60
N ASP A 54 6.93 16.43 -2.89
CA ASP A 54 8.10 17.05 -3.56
C ASP A 54 7.77 17.46 -5.00
N ALA A 55 7.00 16.65 -5.74
CA ALA A 55 6.53 17.01 -7.08
C ALA A 55 5.57 18.21 -7.06
N ALA A 56 4.80 18.40 -5.98
CA ALA A 56 3.95 19.56 -5.77
C ALA A 56 4.73 20.81 -5.32
N ALA A 57 5.87 20.65 -4.64
CA ALA A 57 6.74 21.76 -4.21
C ALA A 57 7.62 22.31 -5.36
N ASP A 58 8.02 21.48 -6.33
CA ASP A 58 8.77 21.88 -7.52
C ASP A 58 7.88 22.44 -8.66
N ALA A 59 6.56 22.33 -8.55
CA ALA A 59 5.61 23.02 -9.44
C ALA A 59 5.46 24.51 -9.07
N LYS A 60 6.57 25.26 -9.04
CA LYS A 60 6.49 26.72 -9.13
C LYS A 60 5.97 27.06 -10.53
N ASP A 61 4.81 27.68 -10.55
CA ASP A 61 4.16 28.28 -11.71
C ASP A 61 5.19 29.05 -12.57
N VAL A 62 5.53 28.48 -13.73
CA VAL A 62 6.38 29.11 -14.76
C VAL A 62 5.53 29.58 -15.94
N THR A 63 4.28 29.99 -15.70
CA THR A 63 3.50 30.67 -16.73
C THR A 63 4.05 32.10 -16.87
N PRO A 64 4.80 32.46 -17.94
CA PRO A 64 5.17 33.84 -18.16
C PRO A 64 3.90 34.68 -18.32
N GLU A 65 3.85 35.78 -17.58
CA GLU A 65 2.80 36.80 -17.50
C GLU A 65 2.69 37.63 -18.82
N ALA A 66 2.72 36.96 -19.98
CA ALA A 66 2.97 37.60 -21.28
C ALA A 66 1.84 37.45 -22.32
N GLU A 67 0.63 37.04 -21.94
CA GLU A 67 -0.47 36.89 -22.92
C GLU A 67 -1.84 37.39 -22.42
N ALA A 68 -1.88 38.54 -21.73
CA ALA A 68 -3.13 39.22 -21.38
C ALA A 68 -3.21 40.71 -21.81
N ALA A 69 -2.28 41.19 -22.64
CA ALA A 69 -2.23 42.59 -23.07
C ALA A 69 -2.02 42.76 -24.58
N ALA A 70 -2.80 42.09 -25.43
CA ALA A 70 -2.80 42.36 -26.86
C ALA A 70 -4.10 41.98 -27.59
N GLU A 71 -5.29 42.23 -27.03
CA GLU A 71 -6.53 42.19 -27.84
C GLU A 71 -7.61 43.13 -27.29
N LYS A 72 -7.38 44.46 -27.34
CA LYS A 72 -8.44 45.47 -27.20
C LYS A 72 -8.24 46.73 -28.06
N ASP A 73 -7.47 46.66 -29.15
CA ASP A 73 -7.33 47.78 -30.08
C ASP A 73 -7.45 47.31 -31.53
N LYS A 74 -8.70 47.13 -31.96
CA LYS A 74 -9.08 47.37 -33.35
C LYS A 74 -10.47 48.01 -33.39
N VAL A 75 -10.39 49.33 -33.41
CA VAL A 75 -11.34 50.29 -33.98
C VAL A 75 -11.71 49.91 -35.41
#